data_AF-A0A953G603-F1
#
_entry.id   AF-A0A953G603-F1
#
_cell.length_a   1.000
_cell.length_b   1.000
_cell.length_c   1.000
_cell.angle_alpha   90.00
_cell.angle_beta   90.00
_cell.angle_gamma   90.00
#
_symmetry.space_group_name_H-M   'P 1'
#
loop_
_entity.id
_entity.type
_entity.pdbx_description
1 polymer ?
#
loop_
_entity_poly.entity_id
_entity_poly.type
_entity_poly.pdbx_seq_one_letter_code
_entity_poly.pdbx_strand_id
1 'polypeptide(L)'
;MRLLFLLETVLIAICMMAIISCKHEMSQDDPEVSALSLQTIENPCSQAQGICENQVWLLDTLDIILPEYPNCVFKVEYSAKLCPNSFEADVKLLKYWSDPFCDEWDQDIDSVANAQGNITLWIYKFEKKLMVEIATIIGFSYNTICGVNQSFLASFTNAACSKRCIVRVPKPDGGYTYRAITIYCGEGCCETLIEVCIDPITQSPVTTVLPSSPANPTNCFSYGAQLQCPYNTIYSGPCAVTCGNL
;
A
#
# COMPACT_ATOMS: atom_id res chain seq x y z
N MET A 1 -30.66 40.68 36.13
CA MET A 1 -30.95 40.09 34.81
C MET A 1 -29.89 40.40 33.75
N ARG A 2 -29.26 41.59 33.71
CA ARG A 2 -28.20 41.93 32.72
C ARG A 2 -26.84 41.23 32.95
N LEU A 3 -26.52 40.84 34.18
CA LEU A 3 -25.23 40.20 34.49
C LEU A 3 -25.15 38.73 34.02
N LEU A 4 -26.28 38.03 33.99
CA LEU A 4 -26.33 36.62 33.60
C LEU A 4 -26.07 36.45 32.09
N PHE A 5 -26.62 37.35 31.28
CA PHE A 5 -26.41 37.40 29.83
C PHE A 5 -24.94 37.63 29.45
N LEU A 6 -24.22 38.48 30.20
CA LEU A 6 -22.80 38.71 29.95
C LEU A 6 -21.96 37.46 30.23
N LEU A 7 -22.27 36.71 31.29
CA LEU A 7 -21.55 35.50 31.65
C LEU A 7 -21.72 34.39 30.60
N GLU A 8 -22.94 34.20 30.09
CA GLU A 8 -23.24 33.22 29.04
C GLU A 8 -22.51 33.54 27.73
N THR A 9 -22.47 34.82 27.32
CA THR A 9 -21.76 35.21 26.09
C THR A 9 -20.25 35.00 26.16
N VAL A 10 -19.63 35.19 27.34
CA VAL A 10 -18.20 34.97 27.54
C VAL A 10 -17.86 33.49 27.52
N LEU A 11 -18.69 32.64 28.14
CA LEU A 11 -18.51 31.18 28.11
C LEU A 11 -18.61 30.60 26.70
N ILE A 12 -19.57 31.07 25.90
CA ILE A 12 -19.72 30.64 24.49
C ILE A 12 -18.50 31.07 23.66
N ALA A 13 -17.99 32.29 23.88
CA ALA A 13 -16.81 32.78 23.17
C ALA A 13 -15.54 31.98 23.51
N ILE A 14 -15.34 31.60 24.77
CA ILE A 14 -14.20 30.78 25.20
C ILE A 14 -14.30 29.37 24.60
N CYS A 15 -15.47 28.74 24.61
CA CYS A 15 -15.67 27.42 23.99
C CYS A 15 -15.44 27.45 22.48
N MET A 16 -15.90 28.50 21.78
CA MET A 16 -15.67 28.65 20.34
C MET A 16 -14.18 28.82 20.01
N MET A 17 -13.44 29.60 20.81
CA MET A 17 -11.99 29.73 20.62
C MET A 17 -11.24 28.42 20.92
N ALA A 18 -11.65 27.64 21.91
CA ALA A 18 -11.06 26.32 22.18
C ALA A 18 -11.30 25.33 21.03
N ILE A 19 -12.51 25.32 20.44
CA ILE A 19 -12.84 24.47 19.29
C ILE A 19 -12.03 24.90 18.05
N ILE A 20 -11.87 26.20 17.81
CA ILE A 20 -11.05 26.72 16.71
C ILE A 20 -9.57 26.38 16.93
N SER A 21 -9.06 26.47 18.16
CA SER A 21 -7.68 26.12 18.48
C SER A 21 -7.41 24.62 18.29
N CYS A 22 -8.32 23.73 18.72
CA CYS A 22 -8.19 22.29 18.44
C CYS A 22 -8.33 21.96 16.95
N LYS A 23 -9.20 22.65 16.21
CA LYS A 23 -9.27 22.47 14.75
C LYS A 23 -8.01 22.95 14.04
N HIS A 24 -7.33 23.96 14.57
CA HIS A 24 -6.09 24.45 13.97
C HIS A 24 -4.90 23.52 14.26
N GLU A 25 -4.87 22.86 15.43
CA GLU A 25 -3.89 21.80 15.75
C GLU A 25 -4.16 20.50 14.98
N MET A 26 -5.41 20.12 14.70
CA MET A 26 -5.71 18.96 13.83
C MET A 26 -5.56 19.26 12.33
N SER A 27 -5.41 20.53 11.96
CA SER A 27 -5.17 20.98 10.58
C SER A 27 -3.74 21.50 10.39
N GLN A 28 -2.86 21.36 11.39
CA GLN A 28 -1.44 21.38 11.11
C GLN A 28 -1.18 20.12 10.32
N ASP A 29 -1.02 20.34 9.01
CA ASP A 29 -0.25 19.51 8.11
C ASP A 29 0.67 18.61 8.93
N ASP A 30 0.43 17.29 8.86
CA ASP A 30 1.49 16.32 9.10
C ASP A 30 2.74 16.96 8.52
N PRO A 31 3.86 17.09 9.27
CA PRO A 31 5.07 17.59 8.66
C PRO A 31 5.32 16.66 7.48
N GLU A 32 5.00 17.17 6.28
CA GLU A 32 5.41 16.62 5.02
C GLU A 32 6.92 16.65 5.21
N VAL A 33 7.45 15.50 5.66
CA VAL A 33 8.86 15.22 5.79
C VAL A 33 9.40 15.74 4.49
N SER A 34 10.11 16.88 4.59
CA SER A 34 10.30 17.81 3.48
C SER A 34 10.45 16.99 2.23
N ALA A 35 9.58 17.22 1.24
CA ALA A 35 9.57 16.57 -0.07
C ALA A 35 10.97 16.67 -0.69
N LEU A 36 11.85 15.79 -0.21
CA LEU A 36 13.19 15.56 -0.68
C LEU A 36 12.88 14.81 -1.94
N SER A 37 13.02 15.53 -3.06
CA SER A 37 12.93 15.04 -4.44
C SER A 37 13.39 13.59 -4.50
N LEU A 38 12.43 12.70 -4.27
CA LEU A 38 12.62 11.28 -4.43
C LEU A 38 12.65 11.19 -5.94
N GLN A 39 13.83 10.94 -6.51
CA GLN A 39 13.86 10.29 -7.81
C GLN A 39 13.39 8.84 -7.59
N THR A 40 12.14 8.65 -7.17
CA THR A 40 11.45 7.40 -7.42
C THR A 40 11.35 7.38 -8.92
N ILE A 41 12.16 6.53 -9.56
CA ILE A 41 11.88 6.17 -10.93
C ILE A 41 10.45 5.62 -10.90
N GLU A 42 9.55 6.23 -11.67
CA GLU A 42 8.18 5.75 -11.79
C GLU A 42 8.20 4.26 -12.18
N ASN A 43 7.18 3.51 -11.77
CA ASN A 43 7.08 2.11 -12.17
C ASN A 43 7.20 2.01 -13.70
N PRO A 44 8.21 1.31 -14.26
CA PRO A 44 8.40 1.20 -15.71
C PRO A 44 7.20 0.53 -16.40
N CYS A 45 6.34 -0.14 -15.63
CA CYS A 45 5.12 -0.78 -16.08
C CYS A 45 3.89 0.13 -16.03
N SER A 46 4.06 1.41 -15.76
CA SER A 46 2.96 2.39 -15.75
C SER A 46 2.21 2.45 -17.09
N GLN A 47 2.87 2.12 -18.20
CA GLN A 47 2.29 2.04 -19.54
C GLN A 47 2.01 0.62 -20.04
N ALA A 48 2.29 -0.42 -19.25
CA ALA A 48 1.98 -1.78 -19.65
C ALA A 48 0.47 -1.89 -19.90
N GLN A 49 0.11 -2.42 -21.08
CA GLN A 49 -1.27 -2.76 -21.40
C GLN A 49 -1.60 -4.01 -20.57
N GLY A 50 -2.35 -3.81 -19.50
CA GLY A 50 -2.98 -4.93 -18.79
C GLY A 50 -4.07 -5.58 -19.64
N ILE A 51 -4.80 -6.51 -19.05
CA ILE A 51 -5.82 -7.31 -19.74
C ILE A 51 -7.02 -6.49 -20.20
N CYS A 52 -7.24 -5.30 -19.62
CA CYS A 52 -8.27 -4.40 -20.07
C CYS A 52 -7.71 -3.38 -21.08
N GLU A 53 -8.28 -3.27 -22.29
CA GLU A 53 -8.01 -2.16 -23.23
C GLU A 53 -9.10 -1.05 -23.10
N ASN A 54 -8.72 0.23 -23.26
CA ASN A 54 -9.64 1.40 -23.41
C ASN A 54 -10.60 1.78 -22.24
N GLN A 55 -10.13 1.87 -21.00
CA GLN A 55 -10.94 2.39 -19.87
C GLN A 55 -10.22 3.38 -18.96
N VAL A 56 -11.01 4.08 -18.16
CA VAL A 56 -10.60 5.08 -17.16
C VAL A 56 -10.12 4.36 -15.89
N TRP A 57 -8.98 4.80 -15.37
CA TRP A 57 -8.48 4.37 -14.07
C TRP A 57 -9.33 4.99 -12.96
N LEU A 58 -9.84 4.15 -12.06
CA LEU A 58 -10.36 4.60 -10.77
C LEU A 58 -9.17 4.74 -9.83
N LEU A 59 -8.95 5.95 -9.32
CA LEU A 59 -8.01 6.19 -8.21
C LEU A 59 -8.82 6.13 -6.92
N ASP A 60 -8.42 5.26 -5.99
CA ASP A 60 -9.12 5.15 -4.72
C ASP A 60 -8.15 4.78 -3.59
N THR A 61 -8.60 4.98 -2.35
CA THR A 61 -7.88 4.62 -1.12
C THR A 61 -8.67 3.58 -0.34
N LEU A 62 -8.05 2.46 -0.01
CA LEU A 62 -8.61 1.43 0.85
C LEU A 62 -7.94 1.41 2.20
N ASP A 63 -8.76 1.32 3.25
CA ASP A 63 -8.33 0.94 4.59
C ASP A 63 -8.38 -0.59 4.67
N ILE A 64 -7.21 -1.23 4.83
CA ILE A 64 -7.07 -2.69 4.91
C ILE A 64 -6.65 -3.06 6.32
N ILE A 65 -7.28 -4.08 6.88
CA ILE A 65 -6.86 -4.72 8.13
C ILE A 65 -6.40 -6.12 7.77
N LEU A 66 -5.13 -6.43 8.06
CA LEU A 66 -4.59 -7.76 7.84
C LEU A 66 -4.84 -8.64 9.07
N PRO A 67 -5.21 -9.92 8.92
CA PRO A 67 -5.50 -10.81 10.06
C PRO A 67 -4.35 -10.95 11.07
N GLU A 68 -3.10 -10.92 10.60
CA GLU A 68 -1.91 -10.95 11.49
C GLU A 68 -1.66 -9.64 12.24
N TYR A 69 -2.29 -8.54 11.80
CA TYR A 69 -2.16 -7.19 12.34
C TYR A 69 -3.55 -6.62 12.63
N PRO A 70 -4.35 -7.24 13.52
CA PRO A 70 -5.76 -6.92 13.69
C PRO A 70 -6.02 -5.50 14.18
N ASN A 71 -5.01 -4.86 14.79
CA ASN A 71 -5.09 -3.49 15.30
C ASN A 71 -4.47 -2.45 14.35
N CYS A 72 -3.93 -2.89 13.21
CA CYS A 72 -3.28 -2.03 12.24
C CYS A 72 -4.21 -1.75 11.06
N VAL A 73 -4.36 -0.47 10.71
CA VAL A 73 -5.06 -0.05 9.50
C VAL A 73 -4.02 0.38 8.48
N PHE A 74 -3.95 -0.32 7.37
CA PHE A 74 -3.07 -0.03 6.25
C PHE A 74 -3.84 0.76 5.21
N LYS A 75 -3.41 2.01 4.96
CA LYS A 75 -3.95 2.83 3.88
C LYS A 75 -3.24 2.53 2.59
N VAL A 76 -3.96 1.98 1.63
CA VAL A 76 -3.44 1.68 0.31
C VAL A 76 -4.15 2.52 -0.74
N GLU A 77 -3.37 3.36 -1.42
CA GLU A 77 -3.77 4.04 -2.62
C GLU A 77 -3.49 3.13 -3.82
N TYR A 78 -4.53 2.84 -4.58
CA TYR A 78 -4.45 2.02 -5.77
C TYR A 78 -5.17 2.70 -6.93
N SER A 79 -4.75 2.36 -8.14
CA SER A 79 -5.58 2.59 -9.31
C SER A 79 -6.04 1.26 -9.89
N ALA A 80 -7.32 1.17 -10.22
CA ALA A 80 -7.90 -0.01 -10.84
C ALA A 80 -8.57 0.32 -12.17
N LYS A 81 -8.42 -0.58 -13.13
CA LYS A 81 -9.14 -0.59 -14.40
C LYS A 81 -10.00 -1.83 -14.45
N LEU A 82 -11.32 -1.67 -14.36
CA LEU A 82 -12.26 -2.78 -14.44
C LEU A 82 -12.56 -3.08 -15.91
N CYS A 83 -12.55 -4.33 -16.33
CA CYS A 83 -12.92 -4.66 -17.69
C CYS A 83 -14.46 -4.58 -17.86
N PRO A 84 -14.99 -3.89 -18.89
CA PRO A 84 -16.43 -3.63 -19.01
C PRO A 84 -17.29 -4.88 -19.20
N ASN A 85 -16.68 -5.96 -19.70
CA ASN A 85 -17.37 -7.19 -20.11
C ASN A 85 -16.69 -8.46 -19.56
N SER A 86 -15.73 -8.32 -18.64
CA SER A 86 -15.09 -9.46 -17.98
C SER A 86 -14.97 -9.18 -16.48
N PHE A 87 -14.91 -10.26 -15.71
CA PHE A 87 -14.65 -10.20 -14.27
C PHE A 87 -13.15 -10.00 -14.03
N GLU A 88 -12.58 -8.95 -14.62
CA GLU A 88 -11.14 -8.72 -14.66
C GLU A 88 -10.83 -7.29 -14.23
N ALA A 89 -9.73 -7.10 -13.51
CA ALA A 89 -9.25 -5.79 -13.11
C ALA A 89 -7.74 -5.67 -13.21
N ASP A 90 -7.23 -4.60 -13.84
CA ASP A 90 -5.82 -4.23 -13.71
C ASP A 90 -5.66 -3.31 -12.51
N VAL A 91 -4.89 -3.73 -11.51
CA VAL A 91 -4.68 -3.02 -10.24
C VAL A 91 -3.22 -2.58 -10.12
N LYS A 92 -3.00 -1.29 -9.95
CA LYS A 92 -1.70 -0.69 -9.66
C LYS A 92 -1.68 -0.19 -8.23
N LEU A 93 -0.73 -0.68 -7.44
CA LEU A 93 -0.44 -0.10 -6.13
C LEU A 93 0.38 1.17 -6.35
N LEU A 94 -0.19 2.32 -5.99
CA LEU A 94 0.44 3.61 -6.20
C LEU A 94 1.24 4.03 -4.97
N LYS A 95 0.62 3.83 -3.80
CA LYS A 95 1.23 4.15 -2.52
C LYS A 95 0.62 3.25 -1.47
N TYR A 96 1.42 2.45 -0.80
CA TYR A 96 1.05 1.99 0.52
C TYR A 96 1.70 2.97 1.49
N TRP A 97 0.89 3.72 2.23
CA TRP A 97 1.40 4.30 3.45
C TRP A 97 1.61 3.11 4.39
N SER A 98 2.84 2.58 4.43
CA SER A 98 3.29 1.67 5.48
C SER A 98 3.49 2.41 6.79
N ASP A 99 2.65 3.40 7.06
CA ASP A 99 2.56 4.06 8.36
C ASP A 99 1.27 3.57 9.06
N PRO A 100 0.99 2.25 9.19
CA PRO A 100 -0.03 1.88 10.15
C PRO A 100 0.53 2.35 11.51
N PHE A 101 -0.18 3.27 12.16
CA PHE A 101 0.20 3.74 13.49
C PHE A 101 -0.13 2.65 14.52
N CYS A 102 0.56 1.51 14.43
CA CYS A 102 0.38 0.38 15.33
C CYS A 102 1.74 -0.20 15.73
N ASP A 103 1.81 -0.64 16.98
CA ASP A 103 3.05 -1.11 17.58
C ASP A 103 3.46 -2.48 17.02
N GLU A 104 2.51 -3.31 16.59
CA GLU A 104 2.80 -4.64 16.04
C GLU A 104 3.63 -4.56 14.74
N TRP A 105 3.26 -3.63 13.85
CA TRP A 105 4.02 -3.38 12.62
C TRP A 105 5.42 -2.88 12.92
N ASP A 106 5.53 -1.88 13.80
CA ASP A 106 6.82 -1.29 14.16
C ASP A 106 7.76 -2.33 14.80
N GLN A 107 7.22 -3.21 15.66
CA GLN A 107 7.96 -4.32 16.28
C GLN A 107 8.46 -5.35 15.26
N ASP A 108 7.63 -5.72 14.28
CA ASP A 108 8.02 -6.67 13.24
C ASP A 108 9.10 -6.07 12.33
N ILE A 109 8.98 -4.79 11.96
CA ILE A 109 10.03 -4.10 11.21
C ILE A 109 11.32 -4.03 12.03
N ASP A 110 11.26 -3.67 13.31
CA ASP A 110 12.43 -3.66 14.19
C ASP A 110 13.08 -5.05 14.28
N SER A 111 12.28 -6.10 14.44
CA SER A 111 12.76 -7.48 14.50
C SER A 111 13.46 -7.88 13.21
N VAL A 112 12.85 -7.59 12.06
CA VAL A 112 13.36 -8.01 10.74
C VAL A 112 14.51 -7.12 10.26
N ALA A 113 14.54 -5.84 10.61
CA ALA A 113 15.63 -4.93 10.28
C ALA A 113 16.89 -5.20 11.12
N ASN A 114 16.73 -5.64 12.37
CA ASN A 114 17.84 -5.97 13.27
C ASN A 114 18.31 -7.42 13.15
N ALA A 115 17.42 -8.36 12.82
CA ALA A 115 17.82 -9.71 12.46
C ALA A 115 18.42 -9.72 11.05
N GLN A 116 19.40 -10.59 10.79
CA GLN A 116 19.91 -10.84 9.42
C GLN A 116 18.87 -11.52 8.50
N GLY A 117 17.57 -11.37 8.79
CA GLY A 117 16.47 -11.85 7.98
C GLY A 117 16.47 -11.17 6.62
N ASN A 118 15.96 -11.88 5.62
CA ASN A 118 15.79 -11.30 4.29
C ASN A 118 14.57 -10.37 4.30
N ILE A 119 14.75 -9.14 4.79
CA ILE A 119 13.70 -8.11 4.85
C ILE A 119 13.09 -7.82 3.47
N THR A 120 13.85 -7.99 2.38
CA THR A 120 13.30 -7.91 1.02
C THR A 120 12.22 -8.97 0.81
N LEU A 121 12.46 -10.21 1.24
CA LEU A 121 11.47 -11.29 1.17
C LEU A 121 10.27 -11.02 2.07
N TRP A 122 10.50 -10.46 3.27
CA TRP A 122 9.41 -10.13 4.19
C TRP A 122 8.50 -9.05 3.59
N ILE A 123 9.06 -7.94 3.09
CA ILE A 123 8.29 -6.86 2.44
C ILE A 123 7.54 -7.39 1.24
N TYR A 124 8.18 -8.25 0.43
CA TYR A 124 7.53 -8.88 -0.72
C TYR A 124 6.31 -9.72 -0.31
N LYS A 125 6.45 -10.56 0.72
CA LYS A 125 5.34 -11.36 1.25
C LYS A 125 4.23 -10.49 1.80
N PHE A 126 4.59 -9.39 2.46
CA PHE A 126 3.62 -8.41 2.97
C PHE A 126 2.86 -7.71 1.83
N GLU A 127 3.54 -7.19 0.81
CA GLU A 127 2.90 -6.58 -0.36
C GLU A 127 1.97 -7.57 -1.07
N LYS A 128 2.35 -8.85 -1.18
CA LYS A 128 1.51 -9.90 -1.74
C LYS A 128 0.22 -10.11 -0.95
N LYS A 129 0.27 -10.02 0.39
CA LYS A 129 -0.94 -10.09 1.23
C LYS A 129 -1.85 -8.89 1.00
N LEU A 130 -1.29 -7.68 0.88
CA LEU A 130 -2.06 -6.50 0.52
C LEU A 130 -2.76 -6.67 -0.85
N MET A 131 -2.05 -7.17 -1.86
CA MET A 131 -2.65 -7.45 -3.18
C MET A 131 -3.82 -8.43 -3.09
N VAL A 132 -3.67 -9.50 -2.29
CA VAL A 132 -4.75 -10.48 -2.05
C VAL A 132 -5.97 -9.83 -1.41
N GLU A 133 -5.80 -9.00 -0.39
CA GLU A 133 -6.91 -8.29 0.25
C GLU A 133 -7.59 -7.31 -0.70
N ILE A 134 -6.83 -6.54 -1.47
CA ILE A 134 -7.38 -5.60 -2.46
C ILE A 134 -8.18 -6.35 -3.53
N ALA A 135 -7.63 -7.42 -4.08
CA ALA A 135 -8.33 -8.27 -5.04
C ALA A 135 -9.62 -8.84 -4.44
N THR A 136 -9.59 -9.25 -3.17
CA THR A 136 -10.74 -9.81 -2.46
C THR A 136 -11.83 -8.76 -2.27
N ILE A 137 -11.50 -7.56 -1.81
CA ILE A 137 -12.44 -6.45 -1.62
C ILE A 137 -13.09 -6.05 -2.94
N ILE A 138 -12.29 -5.88 -4.01
CA ILE A 138 -12.82 -5.54 -5.34
C ILE A 138 -13.67 -6.69 -5.88
N GLY A 139 -13.17 -7.92 -5.82
CA GLY A 139 -13.82 -9.11 -6.37
C GLY A 139 -15.14 -9.46 -5.67
N PHE A 140 -15.26 -9.21 -4.37
CA PHE A 140 -16.49 -9.47 -3.62
C PHE A 140 -17.68 -8.69 -4.16
N SER A 141 -17.46 -7.50 -4.74
CA SER A 141 -18.53 -6.72 -5.38
C SER A 141 -19.20 -7.41 -6.58
N TYR A 142 -18.54 -8.43 -7.16
CA TYR A 142 -19.00 -9.15 -8.35
C TYR A 142 -19.75 -10.45 -8.06
N ASN A 143 -19.78 -10.93 -6.81
CA ASN A 143 -20.50 -12.14 -6.40
C ASN A 143 -20.27 -13.39 -7.30
N THR A 144 -19.02 -13.60 -7.75
CA THR A 144 -18.65 -14.76 -8.58
C THR A 144 -18.62 -16.02 -7.73
N ILE A 145 -19.24 -17.13 -8.15
CA ILE A 145 -19.29 -18.38 -7.37
C ILE A 145 -18.25 -19.38 -7.92
N CYS A 146 -17.41 -19.91 -7.04
CA CYS A 146 -16.36 -20.87 -7.40
C CYS A 146 -16.95 -22.10 -8.12
N GLY A 147 -16.42 -22.44 -9.30
CA GLY A 147 -16.82 -23.63 -10.06
C GLY A 147 -18.18 -23.55 -10.76
N VAL A 148 -18.90 -22.43 -10.65
CA VAL A 148 -20.21 -22.22 -11.31
C VAL A 148 -20.11 -21.14 -12.38
N ASN A 149 -19.51 -19.99 -12.03
CA ASN A 149 -19.39 -18.83 -12.91
C ASN A 149 -17.92 -18.56 -13.22
N GLN A 150 -17.65 -17.60 -14.12
CA GLN A 150 -16.31 -17.05 -14.28
C GLN A 150 -15.89 -16.37 -12.96
N SER A 151 -14.71 -16.72 -12.47
CA SER A 151 -14.07 -16.10 -11.30
C SER A 151 -13.68 -14.66 -11.61
N PHE A 152 -13.51 -13.86 -10.56
CA PHE A 152 -12.93 -12.54 -10.68
C PHE A 152 -11.40 -12.65 -10.73
N LEU A 153 -10.74 -11.93 -11.63
CA LEU A 153 -9.30 -11.98 -11.84
C LEU A 153 -8.71 -10.58 -11.74
N ALA A 154 -7.93 -10.34 -10.69
CA ALA A 154 -7.15 -9.11 -10.54
C ALA A 154 -5.71 -9.32 -11.04
N SER A 155 -5.27 -8.48 -11.95
CA SER A 155 -3.91 -8.39 -12.46
C SER A 155 -3.15 -7.26 -11.79
N PHE A 156 -2.01 -7.57 -11.16
CA PHE A 156 -1.11 -6.59 -10.54
C PHE A 156 0.20 -6.53 -11.31
N THR A 157 0.39 -5.48 -12.10
CA THR A 157 1.62 -5.29 -12.87
C THR A 157 2.61 -4.40 -12.14
N ASN A 158 3.78 -4.98 -11.82
CA ASN A 158 4.85 -4.31 -11.10
C ASN A 158 6.18 -4.44 -11.86
N ALA A 159 7.14 -3.58 -11.51
CA ALA A 159 8.47 -3.67 -12.07
C ALA A 159 9.12 -5.02 -11.74
N ALA A 160 9.85 -5.56 -12.71
CA ALA A 160 10.61 -6.80 -12.55
C ALA A 160 11.63 -6.74 -11.42
N CYS A 161 12.24 -5.57 -11.26
CA CYS A 161 13.39 -5.33 -10.41
C CYS A 161 13.15 -4.12 -9.51
N SER A 162 13.36 -4.32 -8.22
CA SER A 162 13.26 -3.23 -7.26
C SER A 162 14.27 -3.35 -6.12
N LYS A 163 14.48 -2.22 -5.49
CA LYS A 163 15.22 -2.03 -4.26
C LYS A 163 14.24 -1.63 -3.18
N ARG A 164 14.39 -2.20 -1.98
CA ARG A 164 13.59 -1.84 -0.80
C ARG A 164 14.43 -1.06 0.21
N CYS A 165 13.83 -0.02 0.77
CA CYS A 165 14.41 0.84 1.79
C CYS A 165 13.46 0.88 3.00
N ILE A 166 13.99 0.81 4.22
CA ILE A 166 13.21 1.11 5.44
C ILE A 166 13.68 2.43 6.00
N VAL A 167 12.78 3.40 6.09
CA VAL A 167 13.03 4.74 6.63
C VAL A 167 12.41 4.86 8.00
N ARG A 168 13.19 5.40 8.94
CA ARG A 168 12.71 5.73 10.28
C ARG A 168 12.13 7.14 10.27
N VAL A 169 10.87 7.28 10.66
CA VAL A 169 10.14 8.56 10.71
C VAL A 169 9.85 8.90 12.17
N PRO A 170 10.26 10.08 12.68
CA PRO A 170 9.95 10.48 14.05
C PRO A 170 8.44 10.62 14.26
N LYS A 171 7.93 10.08 15.37
CA LYS A 171 6.54 10.29 15.81
C LYS A 171 6.45 11.58 16.65
N PRO A 172 5.29 12.28 16.66
CA PRO A 172 5.10 13.48 17.48
C PRO A 172 5.27 13.26 18.99
N ASP A 173 5.06 12.03 19.46
CA ASP A 173 5.16 11.62 20.86
C ASP A 173 6.60 11.31 21.34
N GLY A 174 7.60 11.46 20.46
CA GLY A 174 9.01 11.17 20.76
C GLY A 174 9.45 9.75 20.42
N GLY A 175 8.59 8.93 19.83
CA GLY A 175 8.94 7.63 19.26
C GLY A 175 9.39 7.70 17.79
N TYR A 176 9.43 6.54 17.14
CA TYR A 176 9.61 6.43 15.70
C TYR A 176 8.63 5.42 15.12
N THR A 177 8.23 5.64 13.87
CA THR A 177 7.56 4.65 13.01
C THR A 177 8.47 4.30 11.84
N TYR A 178 8.17 3.20 11.16
CA TYR A 178 8.96 2.73 10.04
C TYR A 178 8.15 2.67 8.75
N ARG A 179 8.71 3.29 7.71
CA ARG A 179 8.15 3.28 6.36
C ARG A 179 8.99 2.39 5.45
N ALA A 180 8.35 1.41 4.82
CA ALA A 180 8.93 0.66 3.72
C ALA A 180 8.71 1.42 2.40
N ILE A 181 9.80 1.64 1.67
CA ILE A 181 9.82 2.35 0.39
C ILE A 181 10.39 1.43 -0.68
N THR A 182 9.69 1.43 -1.81
CA THR A 182 10.03 0.69 -3.02
C THR A 182 10.64 1.63 -4.05
N ILE A 183 11.85 1.31 -4.52
CA ILE A 183 12.50 2.03 -5.62
C ILE A 183 12.69 1.05 -6.78
N TYR A 184 12.14 1.36 -7.95
CA TYR A 184 12.34 0.55 -9.15
C TYR A 184 13.70 0.82 -9.77
N CYS A 185 14.42 -0.24 -10.10
CA CYS A 185 15.85 -0.14 -10.45
C CYS A 185 16.24 -0.81 -11.76
N GLY A 186 15.33 -1.53 -12.43
CA GLY A 186 15.60 -2.18 -13.71
C GLY A 186 14.39 -2.23 -14.63
N GLU A 187 14.60 -2.78 -15.81
CA GLU A 187 13.58 -2.95 -16.86
C GLU A 187 12.80 -4.24 -16.72
N GLY A 188 11.63 -4.25 -17.35
CA GLY A 188 10.75 -5.40 -17.39
C GLY A 188 9.60 -5.28 -16.39
N CYS A 189 8.55 -6.00 -16.69
CA CYS A 189 7.33 -6.05 -15.92
C CYS A 189 7.04 -7.49 -15.54
N CYS A 190 6.49 -7.69 -14.35
CA CYS A 190 5.78 -8.90 -14.05
C CYS A 190 4.39 -8.62 -13.56
N GLU A 191 3.53 -9.55 -13.92
CA GLU A 191 2.12 -9.60 -13.62
C GLU A 191 1.93 -10.64 -12.51
N THR A 192 1.22 -10.25 -11.46
CA THR A 192 0.70 -11.19 -10.47
C THR A 192 -0.79 -11.25 -10.63
N LEU A 193 -1.30 -12.44 -10.95
CA LEU A 193 -2.71 -12.68 -11.16
C LEU A 193 -3.31 -13.26 -9.88
N ILE A 194 -4.42 -12.70 -9.43
CA ILE A 194 -5.14 -13.12 -8.24
C ILE A 194 -6.59 -13.41 -8.63
N GLU A 195 -6.96 -14.67 -8.52
CA GLU A 195 -8.30 -15.15 -8.77
C GLU A 195 -9.12 -15.11 -7.47
N VAL A 196 -10.34 -14.58 -7.52
CA VAL A 196 -11.28 -14.46 -6.41
C VAL A 196 -12.63 -15.03 -6.81
N CYS A 197 -13.21 -15.86 -5.95
CA CYS A 197 -14.58 -16.34 -6.07
C CYS A 197 -15.18 -16.61 -4.68
N ILE A 198 -16.48 -16.83 -4.59
CA ILE A 198 -17.20 -17.14 -3.35
C ILE A 198 -17.38 -18.66 -3.29
N ASP A 199 -16.95 -19.27 -2.19
CA ASP A 199 -17.24 -20.67 -1.90
C ASP A 199 -18.77 -20.85 -1.73
N PRO A 200 -19.41 -21.70 -2.55
CA PRO A 200 -20.86 -21.90 -2.46
C PRO A 200 -21.30 -22.48 -1.10
N ILE A 201 -20.43 -23.17 -0.37
CA ILE A 201 -20.74 -23.83 0.91
C ILE A 201 -20.60 -22.84 2.06
N THR A 202 -19.44 -22.19 2.18
CA THR A 202 -19.13 -21.31 3.32
C THR A 202 -19.55 -19.86 3.10
N GLN A 203 -19.95 -19.49 1.88
CA GLN A 203 -20.25 -18.11 1.47
C GLN A 203 -19.09 -17.14 1.72
N SER A 204 -17.86 -17.66 1.82
CA SER A 204 -16.65 -16.88 2.08
C SER A 204 -15.84 -16.70 0.79
N PRO A 205 -15.11 -15.59 0.64
CA PRO A 205 -14.21 -15.42 -0.49
C PRO A 205 -13.07 -16.44 -0.43
N VAL A 206 -12.81 -17.07 -1.58
CA VAL A 206 -11.67 -17.93 -1.87
C VAL A 206 -10.78 -17.16 -2.82
N THR A 207 -9.53 -16.99 -2.42
CA THR A 207 -8.54 -16.24 -3.19
C THR A 207 -7.36 -17.13 -3.55
N THR A 208 -7.07 -17.24 -4.84
CA THR A 208 -5.99 -18.06 -5.39
C THR A 208 -4.99 -17.15 -6.09
N VAL A 209 -3.73 -17.18 -5.66
CA VAL A 209 -2.66 -16.49 -6.39
C VAL A 209 -2.15 -17.40 -7.49
N LEU A 210 -2.32 -16.95 -8.74
CA LEU A 210 -1.80 -17.65 -9.90
C LEU A 210 -0.30 -17.31 -10.10
N PRO A 211 0.46 -18.18 -10.79
CA PRO A 211 1.88 -17.92 -11.06
C PRO A 211 2.10 -16.59 -11.76
N SER A 212 3.08 -15.81 -11.28
CA SER A 212 3.41 -14.53 -11.90
C SER A 212 4.00 -14.73 -13.31
N SER A 213 3.73 -13.79 -14.21
CA SER A 213 4.23 -13.79 -15.60
C SER A 213 5.00 -12.50 -15.91
N PRO A 214 6.23 -12.55 -16.44
CA PRO A 214 7.07 -13.72 -16.61
C PRO A 214 7.54 -14.25 -15.24
N ALA A 215 7.68 -15.58 -15.13
CA ALA A 215 7.93 -16.28 -13.89
C ALA A 215 9.28 -15.93 -13.20
N ASN A 216 10.23 -15.33 -13.92
CA ASN A 216 11.48 -14.79 -13.39
C ASN A 216 12.17 -13.94 -14.48
N PRO A 217 12.21 -12.61 -14.38
CA PRO A 217 13.11 -11.81 -15.20
C PRO A 217 14.55 -12.17 -14.79
N THR A 218 15.34 -12.69 -15.73
CA THR A 218 16.65 -13.30 -15.43
C THR A 218 17.73 -12.30 -15.06
N ASN A 219 17.53 -11.00 -15.27
CA ASN A 219 18.54 -9.98 -14.99
C ASN A 219 17.94 -8.72 -14.38
N CYS A 220 18.37 -8.37 -13.17
CA CYS A 220 18.21 -7.02 -12.63
C CYS A 220 19.47 -6.20 -12.88
N PHE A 221 19.43 -5.35 -13.91
CA PHE A 221 20.45 -4.33 -14.13
C PHE A 221 20.00 -3.05 -13.42
N SER A 222 20.76 -2.60 -12.44
CA SER A 222 20.57 -1.25 -11.88
C SER A 222 20.85 -0.25 -12.99
N TYR A 223 19.88 0.59 -13.35
CA TYR A 223 20.19 1.82 -14.05
C TYR A 223 21.29 2.56 -13.27
N GLY A 224 22.28 3.10 -13.98
CA GLY A 224 23.50 3.65 -13.41
C GLY A 224 23.29 4.70 -12.30
N ALA A 225 24.32 4.87 -11.47
CA ALA A 225 24.32 5.51 -10.14
C ALA A 225 23.40 4.78 -9.14
N GLN A 226 23.97 4.27 -8.04
CA GLN A 226 23.19 3.59 -7.00
C GLN A 226 22.02 4.46 -6.57
N LEU A 227 20.79 4.08 -6.94
CA LEU A 227 19.58 4.76 -6.48
C LEU A 227 19.60 4.78 -4.95
N GLN A 228 19.76 5.97 -4.39
CA GLN A 228 19.94 6.12 -2.96
C GLN A 228 18.59 6.02 -2.26
N CYS A 229 18.56 5.31 -1.15
CA CYS A 229 17.41 5.35 -0.27
C CYS A 229 17.30 6.75 0.36
N PRO A 230 16.10 7.17 0.81
CA PRO A 230 15.93 8.47 1.46
C PRO A 230 16.79 8.63 2.72
N TYR A 231 16.95 9.87 3.18
CA TYR A 231 17.57 10.14 4.49
C TYR A 231 16.83 9.41 5.62
N ASN A 232 17.54 9.08 6.71
CA ASN A 232 17.04 8.26 7.83
C ASN A 232 16.69 6.81 7.46
N THR A 233 17.19 6.32 6.33
CA THR A 233 17.12 4.89 6.00
C THR A 233 17.95 4.07 6.99
N ILE A 234 17.29 3.14 7.67
CA ILE A 234 17.93 2.17 8.58
C ILE A 234 18.28 0.86 7.85
N TYR A 235 17.62 0.58 6.73
CA TYR A 235 17.90 -0.57 5.88
C TYR A 235 17.82 -0.22 4.39
N SER A 236 18.83 -0.62 3.62
CA SER A 236 18.86 -0.50 2.16
C SER A 236 19.25 -1.84 1.53
N GLY A 237 18.32 -2.48 0.84
CA GLY A 237 18.59 -3.71 0.10
C GLY A 237 19.34 -3.48 -1.23
N PRO A 238 19.85 -4.53 -1.88
CA PRO A 238 20.27 -4.46 -3.28
C PRO A 238 19.05 -4.37 -4.21
N CYS A 239 19.29 -4.00 -5.47
CA CYS A 239 18.31 -4.19 -6.54
C CYS A 239 18.15 -5.71 -6.78
N ALA A 240 16.96 -6.25 -6.60
CA ALA A 240 16.69 -7.68 -6.70
C ALA A 240 15.43 -7.96 -7.54
N VAL A 241 15.35 -9.19 -8.06
CA VAL A 241 14.16 -9.68 -8.76
C VAL A 241 13.03 -9.79 -7.74
N THR A 242 11.87 -9.22 -8.08
CA THR A 242 10.67 -9.28 -7.22
C THR A 242 9.56 -10.18 -7.78
N CYS A 243 9.77 -10.75 -8.96
CA CYS A 243 8.80 -11.64 -9.58
C CYS A 243 9.09 -13.08 -9.17
N GLY A 244 8.08 -13.82 -8.73
CA GLY A 244 8.17 -15.26 -8.52
C GLY A 244 7.62 -15.75 -7.18
N ASN A 245 7.49 -17.08 -7.07
CA ASN A 245 7.17 -17.77 -5.83
C ASN A 245 8.43 -17.85 -4.94
N LEU A 246 8.78 -16.76 -4.24
CA LEU A 246 9.73 -16.80 -3.13
C LEU A 246 9.02 -17.04 -1.78
#